data_AF-A0A9E4N5S5-F1
#
_entry.id   AF-A0A9E4N5S5-F1
#
_cell.length_a   1.000
_cell.length_b   1.000
_cell.length_c   1.000
_cell.angle_alpha   90.00
_cell.angle_beta   90.00
_cell.angle_gamma   90.00
#
_symmetry.space_group_name_H-M   'P 1'
#
loop_
_entity.id
_entity.type
_entity.pdbx_description
1 polymer ?
#
loop_
_entity_poly.entity_id
_entity_poly.type
_entity_poly.pdbx_seq_one_letter_code
_entity_poly.pdbx_strand_id
1 'polypeptide(L)'
;MTNLKRSKSERDSEVNAPSGEEESYPWGLRLHLEEPEIEKLGIDAVEVGATLDITAKVKVTSFSSHEDGKENRRSIEMQVTDLILPTSDSREDRMYGKSK
;
A
#
# COMPACT_ATOMS: atom_id res chain seq x y z
N MET A 1 -11.95 -4.19 -0.91
CA MET A 1 -10.58 -3.75 -1.27
C MET A 1 -10.32 -4.15 -2.72
N THR A 2 -9.72 -3.27 -3.53
CA THR A 2 -9.44 -3.54 -4.95
C THR A 2 -8.00 -4.00 -5.11
N ASN A 3 -7.78 -5.13 -5.78
CA ASN A 3 -6.46 -5.68 -6.01
C ASN A 3 -5.82 -5.06 -7.27
N LEU A 4 -4.59 -4.56 -7.15
CA LEU A 4 -3.82 -3.95 -8.24
C LEU A 4 -2.84 -4.95 -8.92
N LYS A 5 -3.01 -6.26 -8.76
CA LYS A 5 -2.19 -7.25 -9.49
C LYS A 5 -2.42 -7.11 -11.01
N ARG A 6 -1.35 -7.26 -11.80
CA ARG A 6 -1.44 -7.41 -13.26
C ARG A 6 -2.37 -8.57 -13.60
N SER A 7 -3.22 -8.36 -14.59
CA SER A 7 -4.02 -9.41 -15.19
C SER A 7 -3.12 -10.40 -15.95
N LYS A 8 -3.64 -11.60 -16.24
CA LYS A 8 -2.91 -12.61 -17.01
C LYS A 8 -2.58 -12.13 -18.43
N SER A 9 -3.45 -11.34 -19.04
CA SER A 9 -3.27 -10.81 -20.40
C SER A 9 -2.19 -9.73 -20.50
N GLU A 10 -2.00 -8.90 -19.46
CA GLU A 10 -0.92 -7.90 -19.43
C GLU A 10 0.47 -8.52 -19.24
N ARG A 11 0.53 -9.71 -18.62
CA ARG A 11 1.78 -10.47 -18.47
C ARG A 11 2.26 -11.11 -19.77
N ASP A 12 1.33 -11.58 -20.59
CA ASP A 12 1.65 -12.32 -21.82
C ASP A 12 2.24 -11.43 -22.91
N SER A 13 1.96 -10.12 -22.88
CA SER A 13 2.46 -9.13 -23.84
C SER A 13 3.92 -8.67 -23.61
N GLU A 14 4.52 -8.95 -22.45
CA GLU A 14 5.94 -8.69 -22.17
C GLU A 14 6.72 -10.02 -22.17
N VAL A 15 7.22 -10.45 -23.32
CA VAL A 15 7.91 -11.75 -23.47
C VAL A 15 9.44 -11.62 -23.28
N ASN A 16 9.99 -12.44 -22.37
CA ASN A 16 11.42 -12.75 -22.08
C ASN A 16 12.04 -12.18 -20.78
N ALA A 17 11.50 -12.54 -19.62
CA ALA A 17 12.28 -12.61 -18.38
C ALA A 17 12.07 -14.00 -17.73
N PRO A 18 13.12 -14.64 -17.18
CA PRO A 18 13.00 -15.98 -16.61
C PRO A 18 12.00 -15.97 -15.45
N SER A 19 11.16 -17.00 -15.41
CA SER A 19 10.16 -17.27 -14.39
C SER A 19 10.79 -17.50 -13.00
N GLY A 20 11.27 -16.44 -12.37
CA GLY A 20 11.21 -16.33 -10.93
C GLY A 20 9.77 -16.05 -10.53
N GLU A 21 9.39 -16.33 -9.29
CA GLU A 21 8.16 -15.79 -8.71
C GLU A 21 8.29 -14.27 -8.62
N GLU A 22 8.23 -13.58 -9.76
CA GLU A 22 8.20 -12.14 -9.84
C GLU A 22 6.96 -11.69 -9.07
N GLU A 23 7.18 -10.90 -8.02
CA GLU A 23 6.14 -10.31 -7.20
C GLU A 23 5.08 -9.72 -8.13
N SER A 24 3.90 -10.34 -8.16
CA SER A 24 2.83 -10.10 -9.17
C SER A 24 2.20 -8.68 -9.09
N TYR A 25 2.86 -7.74 -8.44
CA TYR A 25 2.44 -6.37 -8.12
C TYR A 25 3.38 -5.33 -8.75
N PRO A 26 3.23 -5.05 -10.05
CA PRO A 26 4.12 -4.12 -10.77
C PRO A 26 3.89 -2.64 -10.43
N TRP A 27 2.82 -2.30 -9.70
CA TRP A 27 2.49 -0.93 -9.29
C TRP A 27 2.48 -0.75 -7.76
N GLY A 28 3.23 -1.59 -7.04
CA GLY A 28 3.29 -1.56 -5.58
C GLY A 28 3.84 -0.23 -5.07
N LEU A 29 2.97 0.60 -4.49
CA LEU A 29 3.39 1.74 -3.67
C LEU A 29 4.16 1.20 -2.46
N ARG A 30 5.49 1.35 -2.47
CA ARG A 30 6.35 0.98 -1.35
C ARG A 30 6.49 2.17 -0.41
N LEU A 31 6.07 1.99 0.84
CA LEU A 31 6.30 2.94 1.92
C LEU A 31 7.52 2.45 2.70
N HIS A 32 8.58 3.27 2.73
CA HIS A 32 9.72 3.07 3.61
C HIS A 32 9.54 3.95 4.84
N LEU A 33 9.53 3.35 6.02
CA LEU A 33 9.34 4.03 7.31
C LEU A 33 10.62 3.86 8.12
N GLU A 34 11.06 4.91 8.81
CA GLU A 34 12.18 4.84 9.74
C GLU A 34 11.68 4.87 11.19
N GLU A 35 12.60 4.73 12.14
CA GLU A 35 12.31 4.69 13.58
C GLU A 35 11.28 5.74 14.06
N PRO A 36 11.38 7.05 13.71
CA PRO A 36 10.42 8.04 14.21
C PRO A 36 9.00 7.85 13.66
N GLU A 37 8.83 7.27 12.47
CA GLU A 37 7.51 6.92 11.94
C GLU A 37 6.98 5.61 12.56
N ILE A 38 7.85 4.62 12.74
CA ILE A 38 7.53 3.33 13.37
C ILE A 38 7.02 3.54 14.80
N GLU A 39 7.72 4.35 15.60
CA GLU A 39 7.32 4.72 16.97
C GLU A 39 5.97 5.45 17.00
N LYS A 40 5.74 6.41 16.09
CA LYS A 40 4.46 7.15 16.01
C LYS A 40 3.28 6.26 15.65
N LEU A 41 3.53 5.24 14.83
CA LEU A 41 2.54 4.25 14.44
C LEU A 41 2.32 3.18 15.51
N GLY A 42 3.21 3.11 16.51
CA GLY A 42 3.13 2.12 17.60
C GLY A 42 3.35 0.70 17.10
N ILE A 43 4.25 0.52 16.14
CA ILE A 43 4.61 -0.80 15.60
C ILE A 43 5.80 -1.33 16.40
N ASP A 44 5.58 -2.37 17.21
CA ASP A 44 6.66 -2.98 17.99
C ASP A 44 7.41 -4.07 17.21
N ALA A 45 6.68 -4.88 16.42
CA ALA A 45 7.26 -5.92 15.57
C ALA A 45 6.32 -6.28 14.41
N VAL A 46 6.90 -6.49 13.22
CA VAL A 46 6.22 -7.05 12.05
C VAL A 46 7.08 -8.15 11.45
N GLU A 47 6.45 -9.26 11.04
CA GLU A 47 7.16 -10.34 10.37
C GLU A 47 7.36 -10.01 8.89
N VAL A 48 8.56 -10.30 8.36
CA VAL A 48 8.84 -10.16 6.93
C VAL A 48 7.93 -11.08 6.14
N GLY A 49 7.18 -10.52 5.18
CA GLY A 49 6.20 -11.24 4.38
C GLY A 49 4.79 -11.26 4.95
N ALA A 50 4.55 -10.68 6.14
CA ALA A 50 3.21 -10.51 6.67
C ALA A 50 2.37 -9.56 5.79
N THR A 51 1.08 -9.86 5.67
CA THR A 51 0.11 -8.99 4.98
C THR A 51 -0.72 -8.26 6.03
N LEU A 52 -0.77 -6.93 5.93
CA LEU A 52 -1.51 -6.06 6.85
C LEU A 52 -2.44 -5.13 6.07
N ASP A 53 -3.63 -4.89 6.60
CA ASP A 53 -4.59 -3.93 6.04
C ASP A 53 -4.35 -2.54 6.65
N ILE A 54 -3.76 -1.62 5.90
CA ILE A 54 -3.54 -0.23 6.36
C ILE A 54 -4.72 0.68 5.99
N THR A 55 -5.03 1.63 6.86
CA THR A 55 -5.93 2.76 6.56
C THR A 55 -5.13 4.05 6.56
N ALA A 56 -5.17 4.83 5.48
CA ALA A 56 -4.39 6.06 5.35
C ALA A 56 -5.28 7.26 4.99
N LYS A 57 -4.94 8.44 5.51
CA LYS A 57 -5.40 9.73 4.99
C LYS A 57 -4.32 10.28 4.05
N VAL A 58 -4.75 10.69 2.86
CA VAL A 58 -3.87 11.21 1.84
C VAL A 58 -4.37 12.56 1.34
N LYS A 59 -3.44 13.46 1.05
CA LYS A 59 -3.68 14.71 0.36
C LYS A 59 -3.29 14.54 -1.11
N VAL A 60 -4.22 14.79 -2.03
CA VAL A 60 -3.92 14.83 -3.46
C VAL A 60 -3.07 16.06 -3.74
N THR A 61 -1.87 15.87 -4.30
CA THR A 61 -0.93 16.95 -4.63
C THR A 61 -1.00 17.32 -6.11
N SER A 62 -1.34 16.38 -6.98
CA SER A 62 -1.49 16.61 -8.41
C SER A 62 -2.50 15.65 -9.03
N PHE A 63 -3.27 16.13 -9.99
CA PHE A 63 -4.15 15.33 -10.83
C PHE A 63 -4.00 15.81 -12.27
N SER A 64 -3.64 14.90 -13.17
CA SER A 64 -3.53 15.19 -14.60
C SER A 64 -4.34 14.18 -15.40
N SER A 65 -5.12 14.69 -16.34
CA SER A 65 -5.88 13.89 -17.29
C SER A 65 -5.60 14.44 -18.67
N HIS A 66 -5.06 13.58 -19.53
CA HIS A 66 -4.76 13.90 -20.92
C HIS A 66 -5.57 12.98 -21.82
N GLU A 67 -6.40 13.58 -22.66
CA GLU A 67 -7.25 12.88 -23.62
C GLU A 67 -6.89 13.38 -25.01
N ASP A 68 -5.98 12.66 -25.68
CA ASP A 68 -5.78 12.78 -27.12
C ASP A 68 -6.45 11.56 -27.74
N GLY A 69 -7.27 11.70 -28.77
CA GLY A 69 -8.20 10.68 -29.31
C GLY A 69 -7.65 9.29 -29.70
N LYS A 70 -6.38 8.98 -29.42
CA LYS A 70 -5.77 7.64 -29.43
C LYS A 70 -5.58 7.01 -28.05
N GLU A 71 -5.34 7.78 -26.99
CA GLU A 71 -5.03 7.25 -25.66
C GLU A 71 -5.46 8.23 -24.56
N ASN A 72 -6.19 7.69 -23.58
CA ASN A 72 -6.54 8.43 -22.36
C ASN A 72 -5.53 8.09 -21.27
N ARG A 73 -4.80 9.09 -20.79
CA ARG A 73 -3.85 8.92 -19.68
C ARG A 73 -4.29 9.73 -18.48
N ARG A 74 -4.31 9.09 -17.32
CA ARG A 74 -4.59 9.72 -16.02
C ARG A 74 -3.44 9.45 -15.07
N SER A 75 -3.00 10.46 -14.36
CA SER A 75 -2.04 10.33 -13.26
C SER A 75 -2.53 11.10 -12.04
N ILE A 76 -2.30 10.51 -10.88
CA ILE A 76 -2.67 11.08 -9.58
C ILE A 76 -1.44 10.99 -8.69
N GLU A 77 -1.07 12.10 -8.08
CA GLU A 77 -0.03 12.16 -7.07
C GLU A 77 -0.68 12.45 -5.71
N MET A 78 -0.28 11.68 -4.69
CA MET A 78 -0.87 11.73 -3.36
C MET A 78 0.23 11.67 -2.30
N GLN A 79 0.16 12.58 -1.33
CA GLN A 79 1.01 12.57 -0.15
C GLN A 79 0.25 11.95 1.02
N VAL A 80 0.83 10.93 1.66
CA VAL A 80 0.28 10.34 2.89
C VAL A 80 0.53 11.27 4.06
N THR A 81 -0.52 11.60 4.81
CA THR A 81 -0.43 12.47 6.00
C THR A 81 -0.65 11.73 7.30
N ASP A 82 -1.53 10.73 7.29
CA ASP A 82 -1.87 9.93 8.46
C ASP A 82 -1.98 8.46 8.06
N LEU A 83 -1.43 7.57 8.88
CA LEU A 83 -1.45 6.13 8.69
C LEU A 83 -1.98 5.46 9.96
N ILE A 84 -2.85 4.49 9.77
CA ILE A 84 -3.39 3.61 10.82
C ILE A 84 -3.10 2.18 10.38
N LEU A 85 -2.42 1.45 11.26
CA LEU A 85 -2.18 0.03 11.12
C LEU A 85 -3.06 -0.75 12.10
N PRO A 86 -3.45 -1.99 11.76
CA PRO A 86 -4.09 -2.89 12.68
C PRO A 86 -3.03 -3.34 13.66
N THR A 87 -2.87 -2.58 14.74
CA THR A 87 -2.17 -3.06 15.93
C THR A 87 -3.04 -4.14 16.57
N SER A 88 -2.42 -5.22 17.04
CA SER A 88 -3.09 -6.26 17.83
C SER A 88 -3.69 -5.72 19.13
N ASP A 89 -3.36 -4.48 19.51
CA ASP A 89 -3.97 -3.77 20.63
C ASP A 89 -4.81 -2.62 20.08
N SER A 90 -6.09 -2.91 19.88
CA SER A 90 -7.10 -1.86 19.72
C SER A 90 -6.93 -0.81 20.84
N ARG A 91 -7.13 0.47 20.52
CA ARG A 91 -7.12 1.54 21.54
C ARG A 91 -8.14 1.27 22.66
N GLU A 92 -9.17 0.48 22.40
CA GLU A 92 -10.09 -0.04 23.41
C GLU A 92 -9.43 -1.02 24.41
N ASP A 93 -8.52 -1.89 23.97
CA ASP A 93 -7.79 -2.84 24.85
C ASP A 93 -6.83 -2.13 25.84
N ARG A 94 -6.28 -0.97 25.42
CA ARG A 94 -5.47 -0.13 26.32
C ARG A 94 -6.31 0.66 27.34
N MET A 95 -7.59 0.93 27.04
CA MET A 95 -8.49 1.71 27.90
C MET A 95 -9.31 0.84 28.85
N TYR A 96 -9.69 -0.36 28.43
CA TYR A 96 -10.38 -1.34 29.27
C TYR A 96 -9.40 -2.47 29.59
N GLY A 97 -8.52 -2.22 30.56
CA GLY A 97 -7.50 -3.18 30.98
C GLY A 97 -8.07 -4.60 31.09
N LYS A 98 -7.54 -5.49 30.26
CA LYS A 98 -7.65 -6.96 30.24
C LYS A 98 -8.45 -7.53 31.43
N SER A 99 -9.76 -7.66 31.27
CA SER A 99 -10.60 -8.41 32.22
C SER A 99 -10.53 -9.90 31.88
N LYS A 100 -9.61 -10.60 32.57
CA LYS A 100 -9.51 -12.05 32.80
C LYS A 100 -9.42 -12.98 31.60
#